data_AF-A0A0D9PCD5-F1
#
_entry.id   AF-A0A0D9PCD5-F1
#
_cell.length_a   1.000
_cell.length_b   1.000
_cell.length_c   1.000
_cell.angle_alpha   90.00
_cell.angle_beta   90.00
_cell.angle_gamma   90.00
#
_symmetry.space_group_name_H-M   'P 1'
#
loop_
_entity.id
_entity.type
_entity.pdbx_description
1 polymer ?
#
loop_
_entity_poly.entity_id
_entity_poly.type
_entity_poly.pdbx_seq_one_letter_code
_entity_poly.pdbx_strand_id
1 'polypeptide(L)'
;MEDATSRHFFHHGQDGNEDEKENCHWCQLRSFPTHKTAPITVVNEIDSQTLPQNFRFINGVVLGAGVTAADLSFRSGCTCGQDEDCQYSGCLCLADLDQDEASDDADDDHRGLDSATRASLSPARKKAYAYHMHGNKAGLLRSKLHTSKLPLYECHQGCACSPDCPNRVVERGRTVPLQIFRTPDRGWGVRTQESIKKGQFVDRYLGEVITSAEADRRRDASVVYHRKDVYLFALDKFTDPQSLDARLKGPPLEVDGEFMSGPTRFINHSCDPNMRIFARVGDHADKHIHDLALFAIKDIQKGEELTFDYVDGASGDSEELEGKIEDMTKCLCGSSKCFALRPGSHVKAD
;
A
#
# COMPACT_ATOMS: atom_id res chain seq x y z
N MET A 1 -4.28 24.67 -12.61
CA MET A 1 -2.89 24.22 -12.88
C MET A 1 -1.93 25.40 -12.82
N GLU A 2 -2.24 26.52 -13.47
CA GLU A 2 -1.37 27.71 -13.58
C GLU A 2 -0.94 28.32 -12.24
N ASP A 3 -1.81 28.46 -11.23
CA ASP A 3 -1.40 29.04 -9.93
C ASP A 3 -0.49 28.12 -9.09
N ALA A 4 -0.79 26.81 -9.04
CA ALA A 4 0.04 25.83 -8.33
C ALA A 4 1.44 25.67 -8.96
N THR A 5 1.55 25.93 -10.26
CA THR A 5 2.82 25.95 -10.99
C THR A 5 3.38 27.36 -11.18
N SER A 6 2.70 28.42 -10.74
CA SER A 6 3.09 29.81 -11.03
C SER A 6 4.46 30.12 -10.44
N ARG A 7 4.69 29.83 -9.15
CA ARG A 7 6.03 29.97 -8.54
C ARG A 7 7.08 29.10 -9.25
N HIS A 8 6.70 27.91 -9.70
CA HIS A 8 7.57 27.06 -10.50
C HIS A 8 7.92 27.72 -11.85
N PHE A 9 6.97 28.23 -12.61
CA PHE A 9 7.27 28.85 -13.91
C PHE A 9 8.06 30.17 -13.79
N PHE A 10 7.88 30.92 -12.70
CA PHE A 10 8.52 32.25 -12.53
C PHE A 10 9.86 32.24 -11.79
N HIS A 11 10.11 31.28 -10.88
CA HIS A 11 11.32 31.28 -10.04
C HIS A 11 12.22 30.06 -10.22
N HIS A 12 11.76 29.04 -10.96
CA HIS A 12 12.43 27.76 -11.05
C HIS A 12 13.45 27.72 -12.19
N GLY A 13 14.72 27.53 -11.83
CA GLY A 13 15.86 27.55 -12.76
C GLY A 13 16.79 28.76 -12.62
N GLN A 14 16.48 29.68 -11.70
CA GLN A 14 17.39 30.75 -11.29
C GLN A 14 18.36 30.22 -10.22
N ASP A 15 19.64 30.59 -10.34
CA ASP A 15 20.67 30.24 -9.34
C ASP A 15 20.31 30.87 -7.98
N GLY A 16 20.36 30.08 -6.90
CA GLY A 16 20.09 30.53 -5.52
C GLY A 16 18.74 30.10 -4.90
N ASN A 17 17.86 29.41 -5.64
CA ASN A 17 16.54 28.96 -5.14
C ASN A 17 16.44 27.43 -4.95
N GLU A 18 17.48 26.78 -4.40
CA GLU A 18 17.51 25.32 -4.20
C GLU A 18 16.43 24.82 -3.23
N ASP A 19 16.16 25.57 -2.16
CA ASP A 19 15.09 25.27 -1.19
C ASP A 19 13.69 25.29 -1.83
N GLU A 20 13.48 26.10 -2.87
CA GLU A 20 12.20 26.15 -3.58
C GLU A 20 11.99 24.89 -4.45
N LYS A 21 13.07 24.27 -4.95
CA LYS A 21 13.01 22.99 -5.67
C LYS A 21 12.62 21.85 -4.75
N GLU A 22 13.14 21.83 -3.51
CA GLU A 22 12.84 20.79 -2.53
C GLU A 22 11.39 20.82 -2.04
N ASN A 23 10.79 22.01 -1.99
CA ASN A 23 9.42 22.21 -1.54
C ASN A 23 8.39 22.17 -2.68
N CYS A 24 8.83 22.19 -3.94
CA CYS A 24 7.96 22.12 -5.10
C CYS A 24 7.43 20.70 -5.33
N HIS A 25 6.12 20.48 -5.15
CA HIS A 25 5.48 19.18 -5.41
C HIS A 25 5.74 18.65 -6.82
N TRP A 26 5.76 19.53 -7.83
CA TRP A 26 6.02 19.11 -9.20
C TRP A 26 7.42 18.49 -9.35
N CYS A 27 8.44 19.11 -8.76
CA CYS A 27 9.80 18.58 -8.79
C CYS A 27 9.93 17.29 -8.00
N GLN A 28 9.30 17.20 -6.85
CA GLN A 28 9.25 15.97 -6.06
C GLN A 28 8.66 14.82 -6.90
N LEU A 29 7.50 15.02 -7.55
CA LEU A 29 6.87 14.01 -8.41
C LEU A 29 7.71 13.64 -9.64
N ARG A 30 8.44 14.59 -10.23
CA ARG A 30 9.34 14.34 -11.37
C ARG A 30 10.63 13.63 -10.98
N SER A 31 11.03 13.72 -9.71
CA SER A 31 12.22 13.05 -9.18
C SER A 31 12.01 11.55 -9.01
N PHE A 32 10.76 11.08 -9.00
CA PHE A 32 10.46 9.67 -8.82
C PHE A 32 11.04 8.83 -9.97
N PRO A 33 11.67 7.67 -9.68
CA PRO A 33 12.25 6.80 -10.71
C PRO A 33 11.23 6.38 -11.78
N THR A 34 9.96 6.25 -11.38
CA THR A 34 8.85 5.83 -12.22
C THR A 34 8.22 6.97 -13.01
N HIS A 35 8.67 8.22 -12.87
CA HIS A 35 8.02 9.37 -13.51
C HIS A 35 7.88 9.24 -15.03
N LYS A 36 8.87 8.64 -15.70
CA LYS A 36 8.85 8.46 -17.16
C LYS A 36 7.84 7.42 -17.64
N THR A 37 7.58 6.39 -16.85
CA THR A 37 6.75 5.23 -17.24
C THR A 37 5.37 5.26 -16.60
N ALA A 38 5.28 5.69 -15.34
CA ALA A 38 4.08 5.76 -14.51
C ALA A 38 4.01 7.11 -13.76
N PRO A 39 3.84 8.24 -14.49
CA PRO A 39 3.79 9.57 -13.91
C PRO A 39 2.63 9.74 -12.93
N ILE A 40 2.83 10.63 -11.96
CA ILE A 40 1.76 11.21 -11.15
C ILE A 40 1.47 12.61 -11.68
N THR A 41 0.21 12.90 -11.95
CA THR A 41 -0.25 14.25 -12.34
C THR A 41 -1.22 14.79 -11.29
N VAL A 42 -1.35 16.12 -11.22
CA VAL A 42 -2.28 16.79 -10.30
C VAL A 42 -3.16 17.73 -11.12
N VAL A 43 -4.48 17.58 -11.00
CA VAL A 43 -5.46 18.42 -11.71
C VAL A 43 -6.53 18.94 -10.77
N ASN A 44 -6.96 20.19 -10.98
CA ASN A 44 -8.10 20.76 -10.30
C ASN A 44 -8.90 21.56 -11.31
N GLU A 45 -10.12 21.13 -11.56
CA GLU A 45 -11.08 21.73 -12.49
C GLU A 45 -12.35 22.22 -11.76
N ILE A 46 -12.38 22.11 -10.43
CA ILE A 46 -13.57 22.33 -9.60
C ILE A 46 -13.48 23.64 -8.82
N ASP A 47 -12.33 23.92 -8.21
CA ASP A 47 -12.12 25.09 -7.37
C ASP A 47 -10.67 25.63 -7.50
N SER A 48 -10.32 26.63 -6.68
CA SER A 48 -8.98 27.23 -6.64
C SER A 48 -8.04 26.58 -5.61
N GLN A 49 -8.42 25.47 -4.97
CA GLN A 49 -7.60 24.82 -3.95
C GLN A 49 -6.34 24.21 -4.58
N THR A 50 -5.24 24.28 -3.84
CA THR A 50 -3.98 23.60 -4.16
C THR A 50 -3.73 22.47 -3.18
N LEU A 51 -2.75 21.61 -3.47
CA LEU A 51 -2.25 20.68 -2.47
C LEU A 51 -1.68 21.45 -1.26
N PRO A 52 -1.73 20.89 -0.03
CA PRO A 52 -1.18 21.54 1.15
C PRO A 52 0.31 21.88 0.96
N GLN A 53 0.70 23.14 1.14
CA GLN A 53 2.07 23.60 0.84
C GLN A 53 3.15 22.94 1.70
N ASN A 54 2.79 22.51 2.90
CA ASN A 54 3.66 21.80 3.84
C ASN A 54 3.73 20.28 3.59
N PHE A 55 2.99 19.75 2.60
CA PHE A 55 3.05 18.34 2.23
C PHE A 55 4.28 18.05 1.36
N ARG A 56 4.89 16.87 1.50
CA ARG A 56 6.01 16.41 0.65
C ARG A 56 5.74 15.04 0.06
N PHE A 57 5.97 14.89 -1.23
CA PHE A 57 5.96 13.58 -1.88
C PHE A 57 7.25 12.81 -1.59
N ILE A 58 7.10 11.55 -1.16
CA ILE A 58 8.22 10.62 -0.90
C ILE A 58 8.05 9.34 -1.71
N ASN A 59 9.17 8.71 -2.06
CA ASN A 59 9.22 7.47 -2.86
C ASN A 59 9.62 6.22 -2.03
N GLY A 60 9.86 6.40 -0.74
CA GLY A 60 10.24 5.34 0.18
C GLY A 60 9.78 5.67 1.59
N VAL A 61 9.81 4.67 2.46
CA VAL A 61 9.46 4.81 3.87
C VAL A 61 10.51 5.66 4.58
N VAL A 62 10.05 6.54 5.48
CA VAL A 62 10.92 7.33 6.37
C VAL A 62 10.77 6.77 7.78
N LEU A 63 11.86 6.40 8.43
CA LEU A 63 11.82 5.91 9.82
C LEU A 63 11.94 7.09 10.78
N GLY A 64 10.94 7.24 11.65
CA GLY A 64 10.90 8.27 12.68
C GLY A 64 11.82 7.95 13.88
N ALA A 65 11.91 8.91 14.80
CA ALA A 65 12.72 8.75 16.00
C ALA A 65 12.26 7.55 16.86
N GLY A 66 13.21 6.72 17.29
CA GLY A 66 12.93 5.52 18.08
C GLY A 66 12.51 4.30 17.27
N VAL A 67 12.36 4.42 15.94
CA VAL A 67 12.10 3.29 15.05
C VAL A 67 13.40 2.88 14.36
N THR A 68 13.70 1.57 14.39
CA THR A 68 14.88 1.01 13.75
C THR A 68 14.51 -0.20 12.90
N ALA A 69 15.11 -0.28 11.71
CA ALA A 69 15.13 -1.51 10.92
C ALA A 69 16.03 -2.54 11.59
N ALA A 70 15.84 -3.80 11.24
CA ALA A 70 16.73 -4.87 11.66
C ALA A 70 18.17 -4.61 11.21
N ASP A 71 19.13 -5.05 12.02
CA ASP A 71 20.54 -5.03 11.61
C ASP A 71 20.72 -5.92 10.38
N LEU A 72 21.57 -5.47 9.46
CA LEU A 72 21.92 -6.21 8.25
C LEU A 72 22.46 -7.61 8.55
N SER A 73 23.02 -7.87 9.74
CA SER A 73 23.46 -9.19 10.16
C SER A 73 22.33 -10.21 10.31
N PHE A 74 21.09 -9.77 10.53
CA PHE A 74 19.91 -10.63 10.63
C PHE A 74 19.22 -10.84 9.28
N ARG A 75 19.64 -10.12 8.24
CA ARG A 75 19.07 -10.22 6.89
C ARG A 75 19.30 -11.61 6.33
N SER A 76 18.22 -12.32 6.02
CA SER A 76 18.25 -13.62 5.36
C SER A 76 17.43 -13.60 4.08
N GLY A 77 18.09 -13.71 2.92
CA GLY A 77 17.42 -13.86 1.63
C GLY A 77 17.52 -15.27 1.07
N CYS A 78 16.73 -15.56 0.04
CA CYS A 78 16.76 -16.87 -0.61
C CYS A 78 18.05 -17.09 -1.42
N THR A 79 18.41 -18.36 -1.59
CA THR A 79 19.55 -18.83 -2.41
C THR A 79 19.09 -19.54 -3.69
N CYS A 80 17.88 -19.22 -4.16
CA CYS A 80 17.30 -19.78 -5.37
C CYS A 80 18.23 -19.59 -6.57
N GLY A 81 18.45 -20.65 -7.34
CA GLY A 81 19.36 -20.64 -8.49
C GLY A 81 18.79 -19.93 -9.71
N GLN A 82 17.46 -19.94 -9.86
CA GLN A 82 16.74 -19.21 -10.89
C GLN A 82 15.60 -18.38 -10.25
N ASP A 83 15.25 -17.27 -10.89
CA ASP A 83 14.16 -16.39 -10.43
C ASP A 83 12.82 -17.14 -10.31
N GLU A 84 12.59 -18.08 -11.22
CA GLU A 84 11.40 -18.92 -11.27
C GLU A 84 11.28 -19.85 -10.05
N ASP A 85 12.40 -20.21 -9.41
CA ASP A 85 12.38 -21.07 -8.23
C ASP A 85 11.77 -20.36 -7.00
N CYS A 86 11.74 -19.01 -7.01
CA CYS A 86 11.20 -18.21 -5.92
C CYS A 86 9.68 -18.35 -5.76
N GLN A 87 9.00 -19.05 -6.68
CA GLN A 87 7.56 -19.28 -6.66
C GLN A 87 7.13 -20.48 -5.78
N TYR A 88 8.08 -21.36 -5.45
CA TYR A 88 7.82 -22.63 -4.79
C TYR A 88 8.10 -22.56 -3.29
N SER A 89 7.45 -23.43 -2.52
CA SER A 89 7.64 -23.56 -1.06
C SER A 89 9.09 -23.84 -0.61
N GLY A 90 9.97 -24.24 -1.53
CA GLY A 90 11.41 -24.38 -1.26
C GLY A 90 12.19 -23.05 -1.19
N CYS A 91 11.57 -21.92 -1.56
CA CYS A 91 12.18 -20.60 -1.43
C CYS A 91 12.14 -20.15 0.03
N LEU A 92 13.30 -19.76 0.58
CA LEU A 92 13.40 -19.30 1.98
C LEU A 92 12.49 -18.12 2.30
N CYS A 93 12.24 -17.22 1.34
CA CYS A 93 11.35 -16.08 1.53
C CYS A 93 9.89 -16.50 1.82
N LEU A 94 9.51 -17.72 1.46
CA LEU A 94 8.16 -18.27 1.66
C LEU A 94 8.08 -19.22 2.85
N ALA A 95 9.13 -19.32 3.68
CA ALA A 95 9.22 -20.30 4.77
C ALA A 95 8.15 -20.11 5.86
N ASP A 96 7.68 -18.87 6.05
CA ASP A 96 6.67 -18.51 7.06
C ASP A 96 5.22 -18.59 6.54
N LEU A 97 5.02 -19.10 5.31
CA LEU A 97 3.68 -19.41 4.83
C LEU A 97 3.27 -20.80 5.32
N ASP A 98 2.15 -20.86 6.03
CA ASP A 98 1.55 -22.13 6.42
C ASP A 98 1.29 -22.99 5.18
N GLN A 99 1.71 -24.25 5.24
CA GLN A 99 1.67 -25.13 4.07
C GLN A 99 0.23 -25.34 3.56
N ASP A 100 -0.77 -25.33 4.43
CA ASP A 100 -2.18 -25.46 4.06
C ASP A 100 -2.74 -24.18 3.41
N GLU A 101 -2.16 -23.03 3.72
CA GLU A 101 -2.49 -21.76 3.06
C GLU A 101 -1.82 -21.64 1.68
N ALA A 102 -0.71 -22.34 1.48
CA ALA A 102 0.05 -22.38 0.23
C ALA A 102 -0.52 -23.33 -0.85
N SER A 103 -1.37 -24.33 -0.54
CA SER A 103 -2.03 -25.14 -1.59
C SER A 103 -3.47 -24.73 -1.80
N ASP A 104 -3.82 -24.50 -3.06
CA ASP A 104 -4.68 -25.43 -3.79
C ASP A 104 -4.79 -24.89 -5.22
N ASP A 105 -3.91 -25.36 -6.11
CA ASP A 105 -4.17 -25.26 -7.54
C ASP A 105 -5.22 -26.34 -7.85
N ALA A 106 -6.49 -25.94 -7.85
CA ALA A 106 -7.38 -26.45 -8.90
C ALA A 106 -6.84 -25.86 -10.22
N ASP A 107 -5.85 -26.56 -10.76
CA ASP A 107 -5.14 -26.31 -12.01
C ASP A 107 -5.98 -25.56 -13.06
N ASP A 108 -5.72 -24.26 -13.26
CA ASP A 108 -6.09 -23.59 -14.52
C ASP A 108 -5.00 -23.82 -15.58
N ASP A 109 -3.76 -24.13 -15.16
CA ASP A 109 -2.61 -24.35 -16.06
C ASP A 109 -2.53 -25.78 -16.63
N HIS A 110 -3.26 -26.78 -16.08
CA HIS A 110 -3.25 -28.18 -16.55
C HIS A 110 -4.61 -28.68 -17.08
N ARG A 111 -5.50 -27.77 -17.51
CA ARG A 111 -6.74 -28.12 -18.24
C ARG A 111 -6.41 -28.70 -19.61
N GLY A 112 -5.92 -29.93 -19.65
CA GLY A 112 -5.53 -30.64 -20.87
C GLY A 112 -4.59 -31.83 -20.69
N LEU A 113 -4.02 -32.05 -19.50
CA LEU A 113 -3.11 -33.18 -19.23
C LEU A 113 -3.86 -34.37 -18.62
N ASP A 114 -3.58 -35.59 -19.09
CA ASP A 114 -4.24 -36.81 -18.63
C ASP A 114 -3.85 -37.20 -17.19
N SER A 115 -4.67 -38.03 -16.56
CA SER A 115 -4.51 -38.45 -15.15
C SER A 115 -3.18 -39.21 -14.92
N ALA A 116 -2.66 -39.90 -15.94
CA ALA A 116 -1.45 -40.70 -15.85
C ALA A 116 -0.17 -39.85 -15.89
N THR A 117 -0.17 -38.76 -16.65
CA THR A 117 0.92 -37.77 -16.67
C THR A 117 0.96 -36.93 -15.39
N ARG A 118 -0.20 -36.64 -14.76
CA ARG A 118 -0.23 -36.00 -13.43
C ARG A 118 0.40 -36.85 -12.33
N ALA A 119 0.19 -38.17 -12.37
CA ALA A 119 0.73 -39.09 -11.38
C ALA A 119 2.24 -39.39 -11.55
N SER A 120 2.82 -39.06 -12.71
CA SER A 120 4.24 -39.29 -13.02
C SER A 120 5.14 -38.08 -12.77
N LEU A 121 4.55 -36.92 -12.44
CA LEU A 121 5.30 -35.74 -12.01
C LEU A 121 5.78 -36.00 -10.58
N SER A 122 7.10 -35.91 -10.36
CA SER A 122 7.75 -35.84 -9.03
C SER A 122 6.92 -34.99 -8.07
N PRO A 123 6.86 -35.24 -6.74
CA PRO A 123 6.02 -34.47 -5.81
C PRO A 123 6.18 -32.99 -6.12
N ALA A 124 5.18 -32.44 -6.83
CA ALA A 124 5.40 -31.22 -7.59
C ALA A 124 5.73 -30.14 -6.57
N ARG A 125 6.87 -29.45 -6.76
CA ARG A 125 7.24 -28.32 -5.90
C ARG A 125 6.00 -27.44 -5.77
N LYS A 126 5.44 -27.39 -4.55
CA LYS A 126 4.15 -26.75 -4.30
C LYS A 126 4.33 -25.25 -4.51
N LYS A 127 3.60 -24.69 -5.47
CA LYS A 127 3.57 -23.24 -5.71
C LYS A 127 2.96 -22.59 -4.46
N ALA A 128 3.66 -21.64 -3.86
CA ALA A 128 3.26 -21.01 -2.59
C ALA A 128 3.21 -19.48 -2.66
N TYR A 129 3.82 -18.88 -3.67
CA TYR A 129 3.90 -17.43 -3.86
C TYR A 129 2.55 -16.75 -4.18
N ALA A 130 2.52 -15.44 -3.94
CA ALA A 130 1.30 -14.64 -3.98
C ALA A 130 0.80 -14.29 -5.40
N TYR A 131 1.66 -14.35 -6.41
CA TYR A 131 1.37 -13.79 -7.73
C TYR A 131 1.11 -14.88 -8.78
N HIS A 132 0.57 -14.51 -9.93
CA HIS A 132 0.62 -15.34 -11.14
C HIS A 132 1.94 -15.09 -11.86
N MET A 133 2.58 -16.12 -12.41
CA MET A 133 3.90 -15.97 -13.06
C MET A 133 3.81 -15.85 -14.58
N HIS A 134 2.85 -16.55 -15.20
CA HIS A 134 2.75 -16.63 -16.65
C HIS A 134 1.37 -16.19 -17.15
N GLY A 135 1.29 -16.00 -18.46
CA GLY A 135 0.07 -15.68 -19.18
C GLY A 135 -0.43 -14.26 -18.91
N ASN A 136 -1.69 -14.02 -19.27
CA ASN A 136 -2.32 -12.69 -19.25
C ASN A 136 -2.51 -12.09 -17.84
N LYS A 137 -2.24 -12.89 -16.81
CA LYS A 137 -2.33 -12.53 -15.39
C LYS A 137 -0.96 -12.41 -14.72
N ALA A 138 0.15 -12.58 -15.44
CA ALA A 138 1.49 -12.48 -14.86
C ALA A 138 1.66 -11.17 -14.03
N GLY A 139 2.18 -11.30 -12.81
CA GLY A 139 2.34 -10.22 -11.85
C GLY A 139 1.08 -9.84 -11.06
N LEU A 140 -0.10 -10.38 -11.38
CA LEU A 140 -1.33 -10.16 -10.61
C LEU A 140 -1.37 -11.06 -9.38
N LEU A 141 -1.88 -10.52 -8.27
CA LEU A 141 -2.18 -11.24 -7.04
C LEU A 141 -3.18 -12.37 -7.32
N ARG A 142 -2.93 -13.55 -6.77
CA ARG A 142 -3.80 -14.73 -6.93
C ARG A 142 -5.15 -14.52 -6.27
N SER A 143 -6.21 -15.04 -6.91
CA SER A 143 -7.60 -14.85 -6.46
C SER A 143 -7.88 -15.26 -5.01
N LYS A 144 -7.25 -16.33 -4.50
CA LYS A 144 -7.39 -16.78 -3.10
C LYS A 144 -6.98 -15.69 -2.11
N LEU A 145 -6.01 -14.87 -2.46
CA LEU A 145 -5.48 -13.83 -1.60
C LEU A 145 -6.34 -12.56 -1.60
N HIS A 146 -7.20 -12.33 -2.59
CA HIS A 146 -7.99 -11.10 -2.70
C HIS A 146 -8.88 -10.86 -1.47
N THR A 147 -9.41 -11.94 -0.88
CA THR A 147 -10.25 -11.91 0.33
C THR A 147 -9.51 -12.38 1.59
N SER A 148 -8.26 -12.84 1.44
CA SER A 148 -7.46 -13.31 2.57
C SER A 148 -6.92 -12.15 3.39
N LYS A 149 -6.58 -12.40 4.66
CA LYS A 149 -5.82 -11.49 5.50
C LYS A 149 -4.34 -11.90 5.61
N LEU A 150 -3.89 -12.90 4.85
CA LEU A 150 -2.50 -13.37 4.89
C LEU A 150 -1.52 -12.29 4.40
N PRO A 151 -0.32 -12.21 5.00
CA PRO A 151 0.72 -11.32 4.51
C PRO A 151 1.31 -11.83 3.19
N LEU A 152 1.87 -10.90 2.41
CA LEU A 152 2.57 -11.19 1.17
C LEU A 152 4.08 -11.23 1.45
N TYR A 153 4.70 -12.40 1.35
CA TYR A 153 6.15 -12.51 1.49
C TYR A 153 6.83 -12.42 0.12
N GLU A 154 7.68 -11.42 -0.04
CA GLU A 154 8.44 -11.16 -1.25
C GLU A 154 9.93 -11.40 -1.07
N CYS A 155 10.63 -11.59 -2.18
CA CYS A 155 12.07 -11.46 -2.19
C CYS A 155 12.47 -10.00 -1.96
N HIS A 156 13.74 -9.80 -1.60
CA HIS A 156 14.32 -8.51 -1.23
C HIS A 156 15.82 -8.48 -1.55
N GLN A 157 16.48 -7.36 -1.28
CA GLN A 157 17.89 -7.13 -1.63
C GLN A 157 18.88 -8.17 -1.08
N GLY A 158 18.51 -8.97 -0.07
CA GLY A 158 19.35 -10.06 0.46
C GLY A 158 19.28 -11.36 -0.33
N CYS A 159 18.37 -11.48 -1.31
CA CYS A 159 18.15 -12.70 -2.08
C CYS A 159 19.10 -12.80 -3.28
N ALA A 160 19.43 -14.03 -3.68
CA ALA A 160 20.25 -14.32 -4.86
C ALA A 160 19.51 -14.10 -6.20
N CYS A 161 18.17 -14.03 -6.18
CA CYS A 161 17.35 -13.78 -7.36
C CYS A 161 17.46 -12.34 -7.85
N SER A 162 17.23 -12.14 -9.16
CA SER A 162 17.37 -10.85 -9.81
C SER A 162 16.23 -9.87 -9.44
N PRO A 163 16.34 -8.57 -9.79
CA PRO A 163 15.25 -7.60 -9.67
C PRO A 163 13.99 -7.97 -10.46
N ASP A 164 14.11 -8.79 -11.51
CA ASP A 164 13.00 -9.26 -12.34
C ASP A 164 12.30 -10.50 -11.74
N CYS A 165 12.74 -10.95 -10.57
CA CYS A 165 12.13 -12.07 -9.85
C CYS A 165 10.60 -11.90 -9.75
N PRO A 166 9.80 -12.93 -10.11
CA PRO A 166 8.35 -12.83 -10.09
C PRO A 166 7.79 -12.55 -8.69
N ASN A 167 8.57 -12.78 -7.63
CA ASN A 167 8.22 -12.50 -6.24
C ASN A 167 8.78 -11.16 -5.70
N ARG A 168 8.93 -10.14 -6.56
CA ARG A 168 9.36 -8.77 -6.21
C ARG A 168 8.41 -7.69 -6.76
N VAL A 169 7.11 -7.96 -6.79
CA VAL A 169 6.10 -7.08 -7.43
C VAL A 169 6.00 -5.74 -6.70
N VAL A 170 5.87 -5.75 -5.38
CA VAL A 170 5.76 -4.54 -4.57
C VAL A 170 7.10 -3.82 -4.48
N GLU A 171 8.21 -4.56 -4.37
CA GLU A 171 9.57 -3.99 -4.35
C GLU A 171 9.89 -3.12 -5.58
N ARG A 172 9.42 -3.55 -6.77
CA ARG A 172 9.62 -2.80 -8.02
C ARG A 172 8.89 -1.45 -8.06
N GLY A 173 7.95 -1.23 -7.14
CA GLY A 173 7.20 0.01 -7.04
C GLY A 173 6.12 0.17 -8.12
N ARG A 174 5.49 1.34 -8.13
CA ARG A 174 4.33 1.64 -8.97
C ARG A 174 4.64 1.53 -10.46
N THR A 175 3.80 0.78 -11.17
CA THR A 175 3.83 0.66 -12.63
C THR A 175 2.67 1.36 -13.33
N VAL A 176 1.70 1.88 -12.57
CA VAL A 176 0.47 2.50 -13.09
C VAL A 176 0.56 4.04 -13.01
N PRO A 177 0.26 4.79 -14.09
CA PRO A 177 0.13 6.24 -14.03
C PRO A 177 -1.11 6.66 -13.23
N LEU A 178 -0.90 7.56 -12.28
CA LEU A 178 -1.95 8.07 -11.38
C LEU A 178 -2.20 9.56 -11.60
N GLN A 179 -3.41 9.99 -11.29
CA GLN A 179 -3.78 11.39 -11.28
C GLN A 179 -4.50 11.74 -10.00
N ILE A 180 -3.89 12.65 -9.22
CA ILE A 180 -4.54 13.30 -8.10
C ILE A 180 -5.48 14.35 -8.69
N PHE A 181 -6.75 14.31 -8.31
CA PHE A 181 -7.77 15.21 -8.85
C PHE A 181 -8.66 15.76 -7.75
N ARG A 182 -9.20 16.96 -7.93
CA ARG A 182 -10.20 17.53 -7.02
C ARG A 182 -11.55 16.87 -7.29
N THR A 183 -12.11 16.23 -6.27
CA THR A 183 -13.48 15.69 -6.32
C THR A 183 -14.50 16.80 -6.02
N PRO A 184 -15.77 16.64 -6.42
CA PRO A 184 -16.81 17.63 -6.11
C PRO A 184 -17.13 17.77 -4.62
N ASP A 185 -16.94 16.71 -3.82
CA ASP A 185 -17.57 16.58 -2.49
C ASP A 185 -16.66 16.00 -1.40
N ARG A 186 -15.50 15.42 -1.74
CA ARG A 186 -14.62 14.66 -0.82
C ARG A 186 -13.18 15.18 -0.78
N GLY A 187 -12.97 16.41 -1.25
CA GLY A 187 -11.65 17.01 -1.34
C GLY A 187 -10.81 16.41 -2.46
N TRP A 188 -9.53 16.12 -2.20
CA TRP A 188 -8.65 15.48 -3.16
C TRP A 188 -8.90 13.97 -3.24
N GLY A 189 -8.91 13.43 -4.46
CA GLY A 189 -9.02 12.01 -4.78
C GLY A 189 -7.91 11.55 -5.72
N VAL A 190 -7.84 10.25 -5.99
CA VAL A 190 -6.90 9.68 -6.98
C VAL A 190 -7.69 8.87 -7.99
N ARG A 191 -7.37 9.03 -9.28
CA ARG A 191 -7.90 8.19 -10.36
C ARG A 191 -6.76 7.63 -11.20
N THR A 192 -7.01 6.48 -11.81
CA THR A 192 -6.04 5.85 -12.72
C THR A 192 -6.09 6.48 -14.12
N GLN A 193 -4.95 6.54 -14.81
CA GLN A 193 -4.87 7.00 -16.21
C GLN A 193 -4.89 5.85 -17.24
N GLU A 194 -4.96 4.62 -16.76
CA GLU A 194 -5.11 3.39 -17.55
C GLU A 194 -6.02 2.37 -16.83
N SER A 195 -6.46 1.33 -17.51
CA SER A 195 -7.24 0.26 -16.87
C SER A 195 -6.35 -0.59 -15.98
N ILE A 196 -6.79 -0.84 -14.74
CA ILE A 196 -6.10 -1.69 -13.76
C ILE A 196 -6.89 -3.00 -13.64
N LYS A 197 -6.21 -4.13 -13.77
CA LYS A 197 -6.84 -5.44 -13.63
C LYS A 197 -7.03 -5.80 -12.15
N LYS A 198 -8.05 -6.59 -11.85
CA LYS A 198 -8.22 -7.21 -10.53
C LYS A 198 -6.96 -8.02 -10.17
N GLY A 199 -6.44 -7.79 -8.96
CA GLY A 199 -5.20 -8.36 -8.45
C GLY A 199 -3.95 -7.56 -8.83
N GLN A 200 -4.05 -6.47 -9.57
CA GLN A 200 -2.87 -5.66 -9.93
C GLN A 200 -2.42 -4.79 -8.75
N PHE A 201 -1.11 -4.76 -8.51
CA PHE A 201 -0.49 -3.83 -7.58
C PHE A 201 -0.61 -2.39 -8.11
N VAL A 202 -1.02 -1.47 -7.24
CA VAL A 202 -1.18 -0.05 -7.59
C VAL A 202 0.01 0.75 -7.07
N ASP A 203 0.15 0.86 -5.75
CA ASP A 203 1.26 1.57 -5.10
C ASP A 203 1.28 1.20 -3.60
N ARG A 204 2.27 1.67 -2.85
CA ARG A 204 2.31 1.54 -1.38
C ARG A 204 1.67 2.75 -0.70
N TYR A 205 1.13 2.54 0.49
CA TYR A 205 0.90 3.64 1.43
C TYR A 205 2.22 3.96 2.13
N LEU A 206 2.71 5.18 1.94
CA LEU A 206 3.98 5.65 2.48
C LEU A 206 3.75 6.71 3.54
N GLY A 207 4.73 6.91 4.42
CA GLY A 207 4.71 7.93 5.43
C GLY A 207 5.93 7.84 6.32
N GLU A 208 5.90 8.60 7.40
CA GLU A 208 6.84 8.45 8.50
C GLU A 208 6.37 7.31 9.39
N VAL A 209 7.22 6.29 9.59
CA VAL A 209 6.95 5.21 10.56
C VAL A 209 7.30 5.72 11.94
N ILE A 210 6.31 5.79 12.82
CA ILE A 210 6.43 6.33 14.17
C ILE A 210 6.03 5.27 15.21
N THR A 211 6.48 5.48 16.45
CA THR A 211 6.06 4.65 17.57
C THR A 211 4.63 4.97 17.97
N SER A 212 3.92 4.02 18.57
CA SER A 212 2.56 4.25 19.10
C SER A 212 2.52 5.45 20.08
N ALA A 213 3.54 5.63 20.92
CA ALA A 213 3.62 6.79 21.82
C ALA A 213 3.72 8.13 21.07
N GLU A 214 4.43 8.18 19.94
CA GLU A 214 4.50 9.37 19.10
C GLU A 214 3.19 9.58 18.32
N ALA A 215 2.53 8.51 17.89
CA ALA A 215 1.21 8.57 17.26
C ALA A 215 0.16 9.15 18.22
N ASP A 216 0.13 8.68 19.46
CA ASP A 216 -0.75 9.19 20.52
C ASP A 216 -0.47 10.68 20.79
N ARG A 217 0.81 11.05 20.93
CA ARG A 217 1.20 12.46 21.10
C ARG A 217 0.73 13.34 19.93
N ARG A 218 0.83 12.85 18.68
CA ARG A 218 0.37 13.58 17.49
C ARG A 218 -1.15 13.68 17.42
N ARG A 219 -1.87 12.65 17.88
CA ARG A 219 -3.33 12.63 18.01
C ARG A 219 -3.79 13.69 19.00
N ASP A 220 -3.17 13.72 20.19
CA ASP A 220 -3.45 14.70 21.25
C ASP A 220 -3.12 16.14 20.86
N ALA A 221 -2.06 16.35 20.08
CA ALA A 221 -1.62 17.68 19.66
C ALA A 221 -2.45 18.28 18.51
N SER A 222 -3.25 17.48 17.81
CA SER A 222 -4.09 17.98 16.72
C SER A 222 -5.27 18.76 17.27
N VAL A 223 -5.33 20.06 16.94
CA VAL A 223 -6.42 20.99 17.32
C VAL A 223 -7.80 20.45 16.92
N VAL A 224 -7.84 19.59 15.90
CA VAL A 224 -8.97 18.71 15.60
C VAL A 224 -8.52 17.29 15.93
N TYR A 225 -8.89 16.80 17.11
CA TYR A 225 -8.50 15.51 17.69
C TYR A 225 -8.75 14.28 16.77
N HIS A 226 -9.40 14.48 15.61
CA HIS A 226 -9.93 13.42 14.74
C HIS A 226 -9.50 13.47 13.27
N ARG A 227 -8.74 14.48 12.80
CA ARG A 227 -8.19 14.50 11.41
C ARG A 227 -6.90 13.67 11.27
N LYS A 228 -6.15 13.50 12.36
CA LYS A 228 -4.90 12.72 12.40
C LYS A 228 -5.13 11.25 12.05
N ASP A 229 -6.19 10.68 12.60
CA ASP A 229 -6.59 9.29 12.43
C ASP A 229 -6.83 8.88 10.97
N VAL A 230 -7.11 9.85 10.08
CA VAL A 230 -7.29 9.62 8.64
C VAL A 230 -5.99 9.19 7.96
N TYR A 231 -4.85 9.63 8.48
CA TYR A 231 -3.54 9.47 7.84
C TYR A 231 -2.62 8.46 8.55
N LEU A 232 -3.05 7.95 9.70
CA LEU A 232 -2.35 6.97 10.51
C LEU A 232 -2.82 5.56 10.18
N PHE A 233 -1.87 4.68 9.81
CA PHE A 233 -2.13 3.27 9.58
C PHE A 233 -1.23 2.41 10.46
N ALA A 234 -1.84 1.56 11.29
CA ALA A 234 -1.09 0.64 12.14
C ALA A 234 -0.41 -0.47 11.34
N LEU A 235 0.81 -0.83 11.75
CA LEU A 235 1.58 -1.96 11.26
C LEU A 235 1.39 -3.16 12.20
N ASP A 236 0.13 -3.56 12.38
CA ASP A 236 -0.30 -4.53 13.39
C ASP A 236 -0.36 -5.98 12.91
N LYS A 237 -0.04 -6.22 11.63
CA LYS A 237 -0.21 -7.53 10.99
C LYS A 237 0.48 -8.67 11.73
N PHE A 238 1.62 -8.37 12.34
CA PHE A 238 2.49 -9.31 13.04
C PHE A 238 2.56 -9.03 14.55
N THR A 239 1.74 -8.11 15.07
CA THR A 239 1.67 -7.84 16.50
C THR A 239 1.11 -9.07 17.21
N ASP A 240 1.91 -9.65 18.09
CA ASP A 240 1.55 -10.81 18.87
C ASP A 240 2.22 -10.71 20.25
N PRO A 241 1.43 -10.54 21.33
CA PRO A 241 1.94 -10.50 22.70
C PRO A 241 2.76 -11.74 23.11
N GLN A 242 2.58 -12.87 22.43
CA GLN A 242 3.32 -14.11 22.66
C GLN A 242 4.53 -14.31 21.74
N SER A 243 4.77 -13.37 20.80
CA SER A 243 5.90 -13.44 19.87
C SER A 243 7.22 -13.51 20.63
N LEU A 244 8.21 -14.25 20.14
CA LEU A 244 9.55 -14.24 20.73
C LEU A 244 10.31 -12.94 20.40
N ASP A 245 9.92 -12.25 19.32
CA ASP A 245 10.50 -10.97 18.93
C ASP A 245 9.90 -9.83 19.76
N ALA A 246 10.74 -9.16 20.56
CA ALA A 246 10.31 -8.06 21.41
C ALA A 246 9.68 -6.90 20.62
N ARG A 247 10.04 -6.72 19.34
CA ARG A 247 9.48 -5.68 18.46
C ARG A 247 8.04 -5.96 18.05
N LEU A 248 7.58 -7.22 18.18
CA LEU A 248 6.23 -7.66 17.84
C LEU A 248 5.33 -7.83 19.06
N LYS A 249 5.88 -7.80 20.29
CA LYS A 249 5.11 -7.94 21.54
C LYS A 249 4.34 -6.68 21.94
N GLY A 250 4.91 -5.52 21.63
CA GLY A 250 4.39 -4.23 22.07
C GLY A 250 3.28 -3.68 21.19
N PRO A 251 2.78 -2.47 21.49
CA PRO A 251 1.92 -1.74 20.58
C PRO A 251 2.56 -1.63 19.18
N PRO A 252 1.78 -1.79 18.10
CA PRO A 252 2.31 -1.70 16.75
C PRO A 252 2.90 -0.30 16.48
N LEU A 253 3.82 -0.27 15.51
CA LEU A 253 4.23 0.99 14.89
C LEU A 253 3.10 1.50 13.98
N GLU A 254 3.13 2.78 13.64
CA GLU A 254 2.15 3.40 12.74
C GLU A 254 2.84 4.16 11.61
N VAL A 255 2.23 4.18 10.42
CA VAL A 255 2.64 5.01 9.29
C VAL A 255 1.82 6.30 9.29
N ASP A 256 2.47 7.44 9.52
CA ASP A 256 1.86 8.77 9.44
C ASP A 256 2.12 9.40 8.06
N GLY A 257 1.06 9.49 7.26
CA GLY A 257 1.09 10.08 5.92
C GLY A 257 0.72 11.57 5.86
N GLU A 258 0.50 12.27 6.98
CA GLU A 258 -0.13 13.59 6.96
C GLU A 258 0.69 14.64 6.21
N PHE A 259 1.98 14.75 6.52
CA PHE A 259 2.88 15.75 5.95
C PHE A 259 3.84 15.20 4.90
N MET A 260 4.02 13.88 4.83
CA MET A 260 4.84 13.26 3.80
C MET A 260 4.29 11.89 3.42
N SER A 261 4.07 11.65 2.13
CA SER A 261 3.54 10.37 1.63
C SER A 261 3.67 10.24 0.12
N GLY A 262 3.24 9.10 -0.43
CA GLY A 262 3.02 8.91 -1.86
C GLY A 262 1.66 9.47 -2.32
N PRO A 263 1.28 9.23 -3.59
CA PRO A 263 -0.04 9.65 -4.10
C PRO A 263 -1.20 8.96 -3.38
N THR A 264 -0.95 7.79 -2.79
CA THR A 264 -1.94 6.95 -2.10
C THR A 264 -2.57 7.60 -0.88
N ARG A 265 -1.88 8.57 -0.26
CA ARG A 265 -2.45 9.45 0.77
C ARG A 265 -3.75 10.09 0.33
N PHE A 266 -3.93 10.40 -0.96
CA PHE A 266 -5.10 11.12 -1.46
C PHE A 266 -6.25 10.17 -1.88
N ILE A 267 -6.09 8.85 -1.78
CA ILE A 267 -7.14 7.90 -2.13
C ILE A 267 -8.29 7.99 -1.12
N ASN A 268 -9.53 8.15 -1.58
CA ASN A 268 -10.69 8.29 -0.71
C ASN A 268 -11.18 6.96 -0.14
N HIS A 269 -11.92 7.07 0.97
CA HIS A 269 -12.67 5.96 1.53
C HIS A 269 -13.86 5.56 0.65
N SER A 270 -14.15 4.26 0.57
CA SER A 270 -15.44 3.73 0.09
C SER A 270 -15.89 2.52 0.92
N CYS A 271 -17.20 2.42 1.17
CA CYS A 271 -17.82 1.22 1.76
C CYS A 271 -17.94 0.05 0.75
N ASP A 272 -17.76 0.30 -0.54
CA ASP A 272 -17.66 -0.75 -1.57
C ASP A 272 -16.41 -0.50 -2.44
N PRO A 273 -15.21 -0.64 -1.86
CA PRO A 273 -13.98 -0.19 -2.49
C PRO A 273 -13.60 -1.01 -3.73
N ASN A 274 -12.70 -0.46 -4.53
CA ASN A 274 -12.07 -1.16 -5.65
C ASN A 274 -10.61 -1.58 -5.36
N MET A 275 -10.05 -1.16 -4.23
CA MET A 275 -8.73 -1.58 -3.74
C MET A 275 -8.75 -2.03 -2.27
N ARG A 276 -7.69 -2.71 -1.86
CA ARG A 276 -7.43 -3.14 -0.49
C ARG A 276 -5.95 -3.10 -0.15
N ILE A 277 -5.63 -2.87 1.12
CA ILE A 277 -4.26 -2.90 1.64
C ILE A 277 -3.87 -4.35 2.00
N PHE A 278 -2.65 -4.73 1.64
CA PHE A 278 -2.01 -5.97 2.02
C PHE A 278 -0.69 -5.68 2.72
N ALA A 279 -0.43 -6.35 3.83
CA ALA A 279 0.87 -6.31 4.48
C ALA A 279 1.88 -7.08 3.62
N ARG A 280 2.93 -6.40 3.15
CA ARG A 280 4.02 -7.04 2.39
C ARG A 280 5.31 -7.04 3.20
N VAL A 281 5.95 -8.19 3.30
CA VAL A 281 7.22 -8.40 3.98
C VAL A 281 8.28 -8.74 2.94
N GLY A 282 9.36 -7.95 2.92
CA GLY A 282 10.57 -8.30 2.20
C GLY A 282 11.49 -9.11 3.12
N ASP A 283 12.32 -8.40 3.89
CA ASP A 283 13.18 -9.01 4.90
C ASP A 283 12.33 -9.51 6.08
N HIS A 284 12.46 -10.79 6.43
CA HIS A 284 11.71 -11.41 7.54
C HIS A 284 12.07 -10.78 8.89
N ALA A 285 13.26 -10.20 9.01
CA ALA A 285 13.67 -9.47 10.19
C ALA A 285 12.94 -8.13 10.37
N ASP A 286 12.26 -7.62 9.33
CA ASP A 286 11.58 -6.33 9.30
C ASP A 286 10.05 -6.44 9.28
N LYS A 287 9.49 -7.55 9.79
CA LYS A 287 8.04 -7.75 9.92
C LYS A 287 7.33 -6.63 10.69
N HIS A 288 7.98 -6.02 11.69
CA HIS A 288 7.44 -4.92 12.50
C HIS A 288 7.32 -3.60 11.72
N ILE A 289 7.98 -3.49 10.56
CA ILE A 289 7.92 -2.32 9.65
C ILE A 289 7.48 -2.74 8.24
N HIS A 290 6.58 -3.72 8.15
CA HIS A 290 6.10 -4.24 6.86
C HIS A 290 5.50 -3.14 5.98
N ASP A 291 5.57 -3.32 4.65
CA ASP A 291 4.96 -2.40 3.70
C ASP A 291 3.42 -2.51 3.75
N LEU A 292 2.72 -1.40 3.47
CA LEU A 292 1.28 -1.36 3.22
C LEU A 292 1.05 -1.26 1.71
N ALA A 293 0.84 -2.39 1.04
CA ALA A 293 0.72 -2.45 -0.41
C ALA A 293 -0.76 -2.42 -0.86
N LEU A 294 -1.14 -1.48 -1.74
CA LEU A 294 -2.49 -1.43 -2.29
C LEU A 294 -2.60 -2.26 -3.57
N PHE A 295 -3.56 -3.20 -3.57
CA PHE A 295 -3.92 -4.01 -4.72
C PHE A 295 -5.37 -3.77 -5.12
N ALA A 296 -5.63 -3.82 -6.43
CA ALA A 296 -7.00 -3.80 -6.95
C ALA A 296 -7.73 -5.11 -6.62
N ILE A 297 -8.95 -5.02 -6.11
CA ILE A 297 -9.84 -6.17 -5.82
C ILE A 297 -11.00 -6.31 -6.82
N LYS A 298 -11.10 -5.35 -7.74
CA LYS A 298 -12.00 -5.29 -8.89
C LYS A 298 -11.20 -4.85 -10.12
N ASP A 299 -11.73 -5.08 -11.33
CA ASP A 299 -11.19 -4.39 -12.51
C ASP A 299 -11.59 -2.91 -12.43
N ILE A 300 -10.65 -2.01 -12.66
CA ILE A 300 -10.82 -0.55 -12.52
C ILE A 300 -10.58 0.08 -13.89
N GLN A 301 -11.53 0.87 -14.37
CA GLN A 301 -11.41 1.49 -15.69
C GLN A 301 -10.55 2.76 -15.66
N LYS A 302 -9.97 3.12 -16.81
CA LYS A 302 -9.30 4.41 -16.97
C LYS A 302 -10.22 5.56 -16.55
N GLY A 303 -9.72 6.44 -15.70
CA GLY A 303 -10.45 7.60 -15.18
C GLY A 303 -11.33 7.32 -13.97
N GLU A 304 -11.48 6.05 -13.56
CA GLU A 304 -12.23 5.69 -12.36
C GLU A 304 -11.46 6.11 -11.09
N GLU A 305 -12.21 6.61 -10.10
CA GLU A 305 -11.66 6.96 -8.78
C GLU A 305 -11.23 5.69 -8.04
N LEU A 306 -10.02 5.73 -7.52
CA LEU A 306 -9.47 4.70 -6.67
C LEU A 306 -9.98 4.91 -5.24
N THR A 307 -10.40 3.83 -4.58
CA THR A 307 -10.91 3.86 -3.19
C THR A 307 -10.57 2.59 -2.41
N PHE A 308 -10.38 2.70 -1.10
CA PHE A 308 -10.24 1.56 -0.18
C PHE A 308 -11.05 1.76 1.11
N ASP A 309 -11.28 0.70 1.87
CA ASP A 309 -11.91 0.82 3.19
C ASP A 309 -10.84 1.13 4.25
N TYR A 310 -10.96 2.27 4.93
CA TYR A 310 -9.95 2.72 5.90
C TYR A 310 -9.89 1.85 7.15
N VAL A 311 -10.96 1.09 7.42
CA VAL A 311 -11.05 0.20 8.59
C VAL A 311 -11.11 -1.28 8.20
N ASP A 312 -10.96 -1.61 6.91
CA ASP A 312 -11.04 -3.00 6.38
C ASP A 312 -12.23 -3.81 6.93
N GLY A 313 -13.41 -3.19 7.03
CA GLY A 313 -14.60 -3.85 7.58
C GLY A 313 -14.56 -4.18 9.08
N ALA A 314 -13.57 -3.68 9.83
CA ALA A 314 -13.70 -3.55 11.28
C ALA A 314 -14.78 -2.52 11.56
N SER A 315 -16.04 -2.95 11.55
CA SER A 315 -17.01 -2.37 12.46
C SER A 315 -16.37 -2.50 13.83
N GLY A 316 -15.87 -1.40 14.40
CA GLY A 316 -15.53 -1.38 15.81
C GLY A 316 -16.65 -2.09 16.54
N ASP A 317 -16.29 -3.04 17.41
CA ASP A 317 -17.26 -3.74 18.23
C ASP A 317 -18.25 -2.69 18.75
N SER A 318 -19.53 -2.93 18.51
CA SER A 318 -20.62 -1.99 18.77
C SER A 318 -20.64 -1.45 20.19
N GLU A 319 -19.88 -2.06 21.10
CA GLU A 319 -19.68 -1.65 22.49
C GLU A 319 -18.69 -0.46 22.66
N GLU A 320 -17.72 -0.23 21.75
CA GLU A 320 -16.86 0.97 21.80
C GLU A 320 -17.53 2.22 21.16
N LEU A 321 -18.60 2.03 20.39
CA LEU A 321 -19.36 3.12 19.77
C LEU A 321 -20.39 3.77 20.70
N GLU A 322 -20.76 3.14 21.81
CA GLU A 322 -21.81 3.65 22.71
C GLU A 322 -21.43 4.96 23.44
N GLY A 323 -20.15 5.36 23.40
CA GLY A 323 -19.65 6.62 23.97
C GLY A 323 -19.33 7.74 22.97
N LYS A 324 -19.40 7.53 21.64
CA LYS A 324 -18.87 8.47 20.61
C LYS A 324 -19.93 8.93 19.59
N ILE A 325 -21.15 9.21 20.04
CA ILE A 325 -22.27 9.63 19.17
C ILE A 325 -22.07 11.05 18.60
N GLU A 326 -21.29 11.92 19.27
CA GLU A 326 -21.12 13.33 18.86
C GLU A 326 -20.22 13.54 17.62
N ASP A 327 -19.39 12.54 17.25
CA ASP A 327 -18.28 12.71 16.29
C ASP A 327 -18.42 11.91 14.98
N MET A 328 -19.65 11.56 14.62
CA MET A 328 -19.96 10.84 13.38
C MET A 328 -20.05 11.79 12.18
N THR A 329 -19.18 11.60 11.18
CA THR A 329 -19.27 12.29 9.89
C THR A 329 -20.03 11.44 8.88
N LYS A 330 -20.86 12.10 8.05
CA LYS A 330 -21.58 11.43 6.97
C LYS A 330 -20.61 10.92 5.92
N CYS A 331 -20.65 9.62 5.64
CA CYS A 331 -19.87 9.06 4.54
C CYS A 331 -20.46 9.49 3.19
N LEU A 332 -19.61 10.03 2.31
CA LEU A 332 -19.99 10.55 0.99
C LEU A 332 -19.58 9.61 -0.16
N CYS A 333 -19.32 8.32 0.13
CA CYS A 333 -18.82 7.39 -0.88
C CYS A 333 -19.83 7.01 -1.98
N GLY A 334 -21.11 7.37 -1.82
CA GLY A 334 -22.18 7.09 -2.79
C GLY A 334 -22.55 5.61 -2.97
N SER A 335 -21.92 4.69 -2.23
CA SER A 335 -22.21 3.26 -2.30
C SER A 335 -23.61 2.92 -1.76
N SER A 336 -24.32 2.02 -2.43
CA SER A 336 -25.60 1.48 -1.93
C SER A 336 -25.44 0.62 -0.66
N LYS A 337 -24.21 0.18 -0.36
CA LYS A 337 -23.86 -0.57 0.85
C LYS A 337 -23.27 0.32 1.95
N CYS A 338 -23.46 1.64 1.84
CA CYS A 338 -22.86 2.59 2.76
C CYS A 338 -23.51 2.55 4.15
N PHE A 339 -22.68 2.42 5.19
CA PHE A 339 -23.07 2.76 6.55
C PHE A 339 -23.06 4.30 6.65
N ALA A 340 -24.24 4.92 6.65
CA ALA A 340 -24.43 6.36 6.40
C ALA A 340 -23.63 7.30 7.33
N LEU A 341 -23.28 6.84 8.52
CA LEU A 341 -22.48 7.55 9.52
C LEU A 341 -21.23 6.72 9.81
N ARG A 342 -20.06 7.37 9.78
CA ARG A 342 -18.79 6.79 10.22
C ARG A 342 -18.09 7.80 11.14
N PRO A 343 -17.23 7.36 12.08
CA PRO A 343 -16.36 8.28 12.81
C PRO A 343 -15.66 9.25 11.84
N GLY A 344 -15.54 10.54 12.21
CA GLY A 344 -14.95 11.57 11.34
C GLY A 344 -13.55 11.24 10.82
N SER A 345 -12.79 10.45 11.56
CA SER A 345 -11.52 9.85 11.19
C SER A 345 -11.57 8.88 9.99
N HIS A 346 -12.77 8.44 9.58
CA HIS A 346 -12.98 7.47 8.51
C HIS A 346 -13.64 8.09 7.28
N VAL A 347 -13.74 9.41 7.21
CA VAL A 347 -14.25 10.16 6.06
C VAL A 347 -13.28 11.31 5.77
N LYS A 348 -12.80 11.43 4.52
CA LYS A 348 -11.96 12.57 4.13
C LYS A 348 -12.78 13.81 3.86
N ALA A 349 -12.33 14.95 4.39
CA ALA A 349 -12.98 16.24 4.19
C ALA A 349 -12.02 17.37 3.78
N ASP A 350 -10.73 17.10 3.50
CA ASP A 350 -9.75 18.17 3.17
C ASP A 350 -8.68 17.76 2.14
#